data_AF-A0A7X0QPS4-F1
#
_entry.id   AF-A0A7X0QPS4-F1
#
_cell.length_a   1.000
_cell.length_b   1.000
_cell.length_c   1.000
_cell.angle_alpha   90.00
_cell.angle_beta   90.00
_cell.angle_gamma   90.00
#
_symmetry.space_group_name_H-M   'P 1'
#
loop_
_entity.id
_entity.type
_entity.pdbx_description
1 polymer ?
#
loop_
_entity_poly.entity_id
_entity_poly.type
_entity_poly.pdbx_seq_one_letter_code
_entity_poly.pdbx_strand_id
1 'polypeptide(L)'
;MTRLPPRLPRSTRWTGAAMCTVLLLAAGCGTAPRSDGAAHTDAVAPVQPPSALRDGFLITADRLDTWNAVGQLLVRSGGVRLEGRSEMLDLHAVSYRGQDILLLTRAVPLSADIRRSTTRVTALARDGAALDGTAAAELLLMLQQRLPAEIERVRALQASGRAR
;
A
#
# COMPACT_ATOMS: atom_id res chain seq x y z
N MET A 1 53.67 -8.23 -40.84
CA MET A 1 52.84 -9.37 -41.34
C MET A 1 52.11 -9.88 -40.11
N THR A 2 50.82 -9.61 -39.90
CA THR A 2 49.68 -10.31 -40.52
C THR A 2 48.48 -9.37 -40.59
N ARG A 3 47.96 -9.09 -41.80
CA ARG A 3 46.71 -8.33 -42.01
C ARG A 3 45.54 -9.32 -41.98
N LEU A 4 44.52 -9.07 -41.16
CA LEU A 4 43.25 -9.78 -41.18
C LEU A 4 42.35 -9.25 -42.32
N PRO A 5 41.81 -10.13 -43.20
CA PRO A 5 40.83 -9.76 -44.24
C PRO A 5 39.37 -9.73 -43.71
N PRO A 6 38.38 -9.31 -44.54
CA PRO A 6 37.31 -8.40 -44.14
C PRO A 6 35.98 -9.03 -43.72
N ARG A 7 35.12 -8.18 -43.12
CA ARG A 7 33.71 -8.44 -42.78
C ARG A 7 32.91 -8.87 -44.02
N LEU A 8 32.19 -9.99 -43.91
CA LEU A 8 31.16 -10.38 -44.87
C LEU A 8 29.83 -9.68 -44.52
N PRO A 9 29.14 -9.06 -45.49
CA PRO A 9 27.72 -8.76 -45.39
C PRO A 9 26.93 -9.93 -45.97
N ARG A 10 25.79 -10.28 -45.38
CA ARG A 10 24.70 -10.93 -46.14
C ARG A 10 23.36 -10.76 -45.45
N SER A 11 22.56 -9.94 -46.14
CA SER A 11 21.11 -9.86 -46.12
C SER A 11 20.41 -11.20 -45.97
N THR A 12 19.34 -11.25 -45.18
CA THR A 12 18.22 -12.16 -45.46
C THR A 12 16.93 -11.43 -45.15
N ARG A 13 16.24 -11.05 -46.23
CA ARG A 13 14.86 -10.60 -46.24
C ARG A 13 13.98 -11.80 -45.86
N TRP A 14 13.14 -11.67 -44.86
CA TRP A 14 12.04 -12.61 -44.63
C TRP A 14 10.72 -11.83 -44.60
N THR A 15 10.11 -11.80 -45.78
CA THR A 15 8.69 -11.56 -46.04
C THR A 15 7.88 -12.79 -45.62
N GLY A 16 6.77 -12.58 -44.93
CA GLY A 16 5.76 -13.60 -44.60
C GLY A 16 5.00 -13.18 -43.36
N ALA A 17 3.98 -12.32 -43.45
CA ALA A 17 2.60 -12.70 -43.76
C ALA A 17 2.08 -13.81 -42.84
N ALA A 18 1.46 -13.42 -41.72
CA ALA A 18 0.53 -14.25 -40.97
C ALA A 18 -0.48 -13.35 -40.26
N MET A 19 -1.50 -12.98 -41.04
CA MET A 19 -2.75 -12.38 -40.58
C MET A 19 -3.53 -13.45 -39.82
N CYS A 20 -3.59 -13.37 -38.49
CA CYS A 20 -4.48 -14.19 -37.68
C CYS A 20 -5.58 -13.30 -37.10
N THR A 21 -6.69 -13.27 -37.82
CA THR A 21 -7.98 -12.73 -37.40
C THR A 21 -8.50 -13.55 -36.22
N VAL A 22 -8.50 -12.98 -35.02
CA VAL A 22 -9.18 -13.57 -33.86
C VAL A 22 -10.48 -12.81 -33.62
N LEU A 23 -11.57 -13.37 -34.15
CA LEU A 23 -12.95 -13.02 -33.81
C LEU A 23 -13.29 -13.72 -32.49
N LEU A 24 -13.23 -12.99 -31.37
CA LEU A 24 -13.67 -13.46 -30.06
C LEU A 24 -14.97 -12.75 -29.66
N LEU A 25 -16.06 -13.48 -29.93
CA LEU A 25 -17.32 -13.59 -29.19
C LEU A 25 -17.66 -12.50 -28.17
N ALA A 26 -18.63 -11.66 -28.54
CA ALA A 26 -19.47 -10.90 -27.62
C ALA A 26 -20.43 -11.85 -26.89
N ALA A 27 -20.05 -12.29 -25.69
CA ALA A 27 -20.96 -12.89 -24.71
C ALA A 27 -21.10 -11.93 -23.52
N GLY A 28 -21.79 -10.82 -23.74
CA GLY A 28 -22.19 -9.88 -22.69
C GLY A 28 -23.41 -10.40 -21.94
N CYS A 29 -23.21 -11.32 -20.98
CA CYS A 29 -24.22 -11.60 -19.97
C CYS A 29 -24.31 -10.39 -19.03
N GLY A 30 -25.35 -9.59 -19.19
CA GLY A 30 -25.64 -8.45 -18.32
C GLY A 30 -26.03 -8.94 -16.93
N THR A 31 -25.08 -8.91 -16.00
CA THR A 31 -25.36 -8.86 -14.56
C THR A 31 -25.39 -7.41 -14.12
N ALA A 32 -26.59 -6.90 -13.83
CA ALA A 32 -26.80 -5.58 -13.27
C ALA A 32 -26.01 -5.42 -11.94
N PRO A 33 -25.32 -4.30 -11.70
CA PRO A 33 -24.81 -4.00 -10.38
C PRO A 33 -26.00 -3.68 -9.47
N ARG A 34 -26.26 -4.58 -8.52
CA ARG A 34 -27.12 -4.29 -7.38
C ARG A 34 -26.46 -3.16 -6.60
N SER A 35 -27.02 -1.95 -6.71
CA SER A 35 -26.76 -0.87 -5.76
C SER A 35 -27.36 -1.27 -4.42
N ASP A 36 -26.63 -2.07 -3.66
CA ASP A 36 -26.85 -2.13 -2.22
C ASP A 36 -26.21 -0.87 -1.65
N GLY A 37 -27.04 0.17 -1.54
CA GLY A 37 -26.79 1.30 -0.65
C GLY A 37 -26.77 0.80 0.79
N ALA A 38 -25.66 0.16 1.17
CA ALA A 38 -25.34 -0.06 2.57
C ALA A 38 -24.89 1.29 3.12
N ALA A 39 -25.80 1.93 3.85
CA ALA A 39 -25.51 3.10 4.65
C ALA A 39 -24.20 2.86 5.43
N HIS A 40 -23.21 3.70 5.15
CA HIS A 40 -21.92 3.68 5.83
C HIS A 40 -22.16 4.11 7.27
N THR A 41 -22.34 3.16 8.17
CA THR A 41 -22.06 3.40 9.58
C THR A 41 -20.55 3.24 9.75
N ASP A 42 -19.84 4.32 9.44
CA ASP A 42 -18.43 4.50 9.75
C ASP A 42 -18.27 4.46 11.26
N ALA A 43 -17.87 3.31 11.80
CA ALA A 43 -17.35 3.24 13.14
C ALA A 43 -15.94 3.87 13.11
N VAL A 44 -15.89 5.19 13.28
CA VAL A 44 -14.68 5.92 13.65
C VAL A 44 -14.18 5.31 14.96
N ALA A 45 -13.03 4.64 14.93
CA ALA A 45 -12.39 4.15 16.14
C ALA A 45 -12.12 5.35 17.07
N PRO A 46 -12.49 5.30 18.37
CA PRO A 46 -12.19 6.38 19.30
C PRO A 46 -10.68 6.57 19.37
N VAL A 47 -10.23 7.83 19.27
CA VAL A 47 -8.81 8.19 19.38
C VAL A 47 -8.33 7.76 20.76
N GLN A 48 -7.35 6.85 20.78
CA GLN A 48 -6.83 6.30 22.02
C GLN A 48 -5.76 7.24 22.61
N PRO A 49 -5.61 7.32 23.94
CA PRO A 49 -4.50 8.05 24.53
C PRO A 49 -3.16 7.43 24.08
N PRO A 50 -2.05 8.20 23.99
CA PRO A 50 -0.77 7.71 23.46
C PRO A 50 -0.26 6.42 24.13
N SER A 51 -0.51 6.28 25.45
CA SER A 51 -0.11 5.11 26.23
C SER A 51 -0.82 3.81 25.81
N ALA A 52 -2.00 3.92 25.21
CA ALA A 52 -2.77 2.78 24.72
C ALA A 52 -2.33 2.31 23.33
N LEU A 53 -1.41 3.02 22.67
CA LEU A 53 -0.90 2.69 21.34
C LEU A 53 0.38 1.86 21.37
N ARG A 54 0.80 1.35 22.53
CA ARG A 54 2.00 0.49 22.67
C ARG A 54 1.97 -0.70 21.71
N ASP A 55 0.81 -1.34 21.60
CA ASP A 55 0.61 -2.50 20.71
C ASP A 55 0.15 -2.09 19.30
N GLY A 56 0.16 -0.78 19.00
CA GLY A 56 -0.40 -0.21 17.80
C GLY A 56 -1.92 -0.03 17.85
N PHE A 57 -2.54 0.09 16.67
CA PHE A 57 -3.99 0.24 16.53
C PHE A 57 -4.52 -0.54 15.34
N LEU A 58 -5.83 -0.77 15.33
CA LEU A 58 -6.56 -1.39 14.23
C LEU A 58 -7.26 -0.33 13.38
N ILE A 59 -7.28 -0.55 12.07
CA ILE A 59 -8.06 0.25 11.11
C ILE A 59 -8.85 -0.67 10.20
N THR A 60 -10.13 -0.36 10.02
CA THR A 60 -11.03 -1.12 9.13
C THR A 60 -10.78 -0.73 7.68
N ALA A 61 -9.69 -1.25 7.11
CA ALA A 61 -9.33 -1.08 5.72
C ALA A 61 -8.44 -2.24 5.25
N ASP A 62 -8.39 -2.43 3.93
CA ASP A 62 -7.44 -3.35 3.31
C ASP A 62 -5.98 -2.95 3.58
N ARG A 63 -5.10 -3.95 3.60
CA ARG A 63 -3.67 -3.82 3.87
C ARG A 63 -2.99 -2.90 2.86
N LEU A 64 -3.26 -3.06 1.57
CA LEU A 64 -2.58 -2.30 0.51
C LEU A 64 -3.02 -0.84 0.51
N ASP A 65 -4.31 -0.57 0.72
CA ASP A 65 -4.82 0.80 0.90
C ASP A 65 -4.15 1.48 2.09
N THR A 66 -4.09 0.76 3.22
CA THR A 66 -3.46 1.25 4.45
C THR A 66 -1.97 1.50 4.25
N TRP A 67 -1.24 0.57 3.63
CA TRP A 67 0.19 0.68 3.34
C TRP A 67 0.49 1.91 2.47
N ASN A 68 -0.29 2.11 1.40
CA ASN A 68 -0.15 3.27 0.53
C ASN A 68 -0.45 4.59 1.27
N ALA A 69 -1.54 4.63 2.04
CA ALA A 69 -1.92 5.82 2.80
C ALA A 69 -0.89 6.17 3.89
N VAL A 70 -0.35 5.19 4.61
CA VAL A 70 0.77 5.39 5.55
C VAL A 70 1.97 5.97 4.82
N GLY A 71 2.38 5.35 3.71
CA GLY A 71 3.53 5.81 2.93
C GLY A 71 3.36 7.25 2.42
N GLN A 72 2.15 7.66 2.05
CA GLN A 72 1.82 9.02 1.63
C GLN A 72 1.81 10.02 2.80
N LEU A 73 1.25 9.62 3.95
CA LEU A 73 1.27 10.46 5.16
C LEU A 73 2.69 10.70 5.66
N LEU A 74 3.53 9.67 5.72
CA LEU A 74 4.90 9.79 6.23
C LEU A 74 5.73 10.78 5.40
N VAL A 75 5.62 10.72 4.07
CA VAL A 75 6.32 11.64 3.16
C VAL A 75 5.89 13.10 3.35
N ARG A 76 4.62 13.33 3.70
CA ARG A 76 4.07 14.70 3.88
C ARG A 76 4.08 15.18 5.33
N SER A 77 4.53 14.35 6.27
CA SER A 77 4.51 14.70 7.69
C SER A 77 5.84 15.32 8.08
N GLY A 78 5.79 16.56 8.60
CA GLY A 78 6.97 17.25 9.09
C GLY A 78 7.65 16.45 10.22
N GLY A 79 8.98 16.42 10.21
CA GLY A 79 9.79 15.74 11.22
C GLY A 79 9.96 14.24 11.03
N VAL A 80 9.31 13.63 10.02
CA VAL A 80 9.52 12.24 9.62
C VAL A 80 10.51 12.20 8.47
N ARG A 81 11.58 11.41 8.60
CA ARG A 81 12.46 11.03 7.48
C ARG A 81 12.14 9.59 7.08
N LEU A 82 11.73 9.38 5.84
CA LEU A 82 11.51 8.04 5.30
C LEU A 82 12.85 7.48 4.82
N GLU A 83 13.30 6.41 5.46
CA GLU A 83 14.58 5.74 5.16
C GLU A 83 14.38 4.59 4.17
N GLY A 84 13.21 3.95 4.18
CA GLY A 84 12.89 2.86 3.24
C GLY A 84 11.46 2.35 3.36
N ARG A 85 11.04 1.56 2.37
CA ARG A 85 9.75 0.84 2.38
C ARG A 85 9.86 -0.50 1.68
N SER A 86 9.12 -1.49 2.16
CA SER A 86 8.98 -2.79 1.51
C SER A 86 7.54 -3.27 1.67
N GLU A 87 6.82 -3.41 0.57
CA GLU A 87 5.45 -3.93 0.59
C GLU A 87 5.43 -5.41 0.98
N MET A 88 6.40 -6.20 0.51
CA MET A 88 6.53 -7.62 0.84
C MET A 88 6.68 -7.87 2.35
N LEU A 89 7.27 -6.91 3.06
CA LEU A 89 7.46 -6.98 4.52
C LEU A 89 6.44 -6.16 5.30
N ASP A 90 5.46 -5.55 4.63
CA ASP A 90 4.49 -4.62 5.21
C ASP A 90 5.13 -3.46 5.99
N LEU A 91 6.31 -2.99 5.57
CA LEU A 91 7.20 -2.19 6.40
C LEU A 91 7.51 -0.82 5.81
N HIS A 92 7.58 0.17 6.70
CA HIS A 92 8.19 1.48 6.46
C HIS A 92 9.27 1.72 7.52
N ALA A 93 10.51 1.96 7.09
CA ALA A 93 11.59 2.38 7.97
C ALA A 93 11.64 3.90 8.00
N VAL A 94 11.54 4.50 9.18
CA VAL A 94 11.54 5.96 9.35
C VAL A 94 12.44 6.39 10.50
N SER A 95 12.95 7.61 10.43
CA SER A 95 13.53 8.33 11.55
C SER A 95 12.57 9.45 11.96
N TYR A 96 12.12 9.44 13.21
CA TYR A 96 11.22 10.47 13.76
C TYR A 96 11.74 10.94 15.10
N ARG A 97 11.91 12.26 15.26
CA ARG A 97 12.48 12.87 16.49
C ARG A 97 13.84 12.27 16.90
N GLY A 98 14.64 11.81 15.93
CA GLY A 98 15.95 11.18 16.17
C GLY A 98 15.88 9.71 16.56
N GLN A 99 14.70 9.10 16.58
CA GLN A 99 14.50 7.68 16.86
C GLN A 99 14.19 6.92 15.56
N ASP A 100 14.91 5.82 15.33
CA ASP A 100 14.65 4.90 14.22
C ASP A 100 13.47 3.98 14.57
N ILE A 101 12.46 3.95 13.70
CA ILE A 101 11.19 3.24 13.90
C ILE A 101 10.88 2.42 12.66
N LEU A 102 10.50 1.16 12.88
CA LEU A 102 9.89 0.29 11.87
C LEU A 102 8.38 0.32 12.05
N LEU A 103 7.67 0.90 11.10
CA LEU A 103 6.21 0.86 11.04
C LEU A 103 5.76 -0.34 10.22
N LEU A 104 4.85 -1.12 10.79
CA LEU A 104 4.28 -2.31 10.16
C LEU A 104 2.79 -2.13 9.92
N THR A 105 2.29 -2.55 8.75
CA THR A 105 0.87 -2.49 8.38
C THR A 105 0.35 -3.88 8.00
N ARG A 106 0.06 -4.73 8.99
CA ARG A 106 -0.26 -6.15 8.76
C ARG A 106 -1.75 -6.39 8.67
N ALA A 107 -2.18 -7.19 7.69
CA ALA A 107 -3.56 -7.67 7.63
C ALA A 107 -3.89 -8.51 8.88
N VAL A 108 -5.08 -8.32 9.44
CA VAL A 108 -5.59 -9.13 10.54
C VAL A 108 -6.57 -10.17 9.98
N PRO A 109 -6.44 -11.46 10.36
CA PRO A 109 -7.38 -12.49 9.93
C PRO A 109 -8.81 -12.18 10.35
N LEU A 110 -9.77 -12.57 9.52
CA LEU A 110 -11.19 -12.50 9.88
C LEU A 110 -11.49 -13.43 11.05
N SER A 111 -12.37 -13.00 11.95
CA SER A 111 -12.75 -13.74 13.15
C SER A 111 -14.22 -13.50 13.50
N ALA A 112 -14.65 -14.00 14.65
CA ALA A 112 -15.97 -13.67 15.18
C ALA A 112 -16.15 -12.15 15.41
N ASP A 113 -15.07 -11.49 15.80
CA ASP A 113 -15.02 -10.07 16.14
C ASP A 113 -14.60 -9.19 14.95
N ILE A 114 -13.85 -9.76 13.99
CA ILE A 114 -13.34 -9.06 12.82
C ILE A 114 -14.06 -9.58 11.57
N ARG A 115 -15.11 -8.87 11.16
CA ARG A 115 -15.94 -9.23 10.00
C ARG A 115 -15.57 -8.51 8.70
N ARG A 116 -14.70 -7.52 8.79
CA ARG A 116 -14.26 -6.69 7.66
C ARG A 116 -12.74 -6.71 7.56
N SER A 117 -12.21 -6.49 6.35
CA SER A 117 -10.78 -6.30 6.14
C SER A 117 -10.25 -5.25 7.12
N THR A 118 -9.31 -5.69 7.94
CA THR A 118 -8.76 -4.89 9.04
C THR A 118 -7.26 -5.00 8.99
N THR A 119 -6.58 -3.87 9.15
CA THR A 119 -5.13 -3.78 9.18
C THR A 119 -4.69 -3.31 10.56
N ARG A 120 -3.65 -3.94 11.12
CA ARG A 120 -2.98 -3.49 12.33
C ARG A 120 -1.77 -2.65 11.95
N VAL A 121 -1.67 -1.47 12.55
CA VAL A 121 -0.52 -0.57 12.41
C VAL A 121 0.27 -0.57 13.72
N THR A 122 1.53 -1.01 13.69
CA THR A 122 2.41 -1.06 14.88
C THR A 122 3.74 -0.37 14.62
N ALA A 123 4.41 0.06 15.70
CA ALA A 123 5.77 0.60 15.65
C ALA A 123 6.73 -0.31 16.44
N LEU A 124 7.87 -0.66 15.83
CA LEU A 124 8.93 -1.46 16.43
C LEU A 124 10.28 -0.76 16.31
N ALA A 125 11.23 -1.16 17.14
CA ALA A 125 12.62 -0.75 17.04
C ALA A 125 13.25 -1.40 15.81
N ARG A 126 14.44 -0.91 15.41
CA ARG A 126 15.14 -1.41 14.22
C ARG A 126 15.56 -2.88 14.33
N ASP A 127 15.75 -3.37 15.54
CA ASP A 127 16.01 -4.78 15.85
C ASP A 127 14.73 -5.63 15.94
N GLY A 128 13.55 -5.02 15.78
CA GLY A 128 12.24 -5.66 15.88
C GLY A 128 11.64 -5.70 17.28
N ALA A 129 12.31 -5.14 18.30
CA ALA A 129 11.75 -5.08 19.66
C ALA A 129 10.58 -4.09 19.77
N ALA A 130 9.75 -4.25 20.80
CA ALA A 130 8.70 -3.30 21.11
C ALA A 130 9.31 -1.92 21.47
N LEU A 131 8.65 -0.85 21.03
CA LEU A 131 9.05 0.52 21.34
C LEU A 131 8.17 1.15 22.41
N ASP A 132 8.80 1.55 23.50
CA ASP A 132 8.15 2.23 24.63
C ASP A 132 8.40 3.74 24.64
N GLY A 133 8.98 4.28 23.56
CA GLY A 133 9.36 5.69 23.43
C GLY A 133 8.19 6.61 23.09
N THR A 134 8.24 7.84 23.59
CA THR A 134 7.25 8.90 23.31
C THR A 134 7.14 9.20 21.81
N ALA A 135 8.24 9.20 21.07
CA ALA A 135 8.25 9.46 19.64
C ALA A 135 7.43 8.42 18.84
N ALA A 136 7.50 7.14 19.22
CA ALA A 136 6.72 6.09 18.58
C ALA A 136 5.22 6.24 18.88
N ALA A 137 4.87 6.53 20.14
CA ALA A 137 3.49 6.78 20.53
C ALA A 137 2.88 8.02 19.85
N GLU A 138 3.64 9.12 19.75
CA GLU A 138 3.23 10.32 19.02
C GLU A 138 3.01 10.05 17.53
N LEU A 139 3.93 9.30 16.90
CA LEU A 139 3.82 8.93 15.50
C LEU A 139 2.60 8.04 15.25
N LEU A 140 2.36 7.04 16.09
CA LEU A 140 1.18 6.17 16.00
C LEU A 140 -0.12 6.96 16.22
N LEU A 141 -0.13 7.92 17.15
CA LEU A 141 -1.30 8.76 17.39
C LEU A 141 -1.61 9.63 16.17
N MET A 142 -0.59 10.26 15.59
CA MET A 142 -0.74 11.05 14.35
C MET A 142 -1.30 10.17 13.22
N LEU A 143 -0.80 8.95 13.06
CA LEU A 143 -1.30 8.02 12.06
C LEU A 143 -2.74 7.62 12.36
N GLN A 144 -3.08 7.22 13.59
CA GLN A 144 -4.44 6.83 13.98
C GLN A 144 -5.46 7.93 13.63
N GLN A 145 -5.11 9.20 13.86
CA GLN A 145 -5.99 10.33 13.58
C GLN A 145 -6.15 10.64 12.09
N ARG A 146 -5.08 10.51 11.29
CA ARG A 146 -5.04 11.02 9.90
C ARG A 146 -5.28 9.94 8.86
N LEU A 147 -5.03 8.68 9.20
CA LEU A 147 -5.03 7.57 8.25
C LEU A 147 -6.40 7.28 7.63
N PRO A 148 -7.55 7.36 8.34
CA PRO A 148 -8.86 7.16 7.72
C PRO A 148 -9.11 8.11 6.54
N ALA A 149 -8.85 9.41 6.74
CA ALA A 149 -9.03 10.40 5.68
C ALA A 149 -8.04 10.22 4.52
N GLU A 150 -6.79 9.83 4.79
CA GLU A 150 -5.82 9.57 3.73
C GLU A 150 -6.17 8.32 2.91
N ILE A 151 -6.70 7.27 3.55
CA ILE A 151 -7.15 6.06 2.85
C ILE A 151 -8.22 6.41 1.82
N GLU A 152 -9.24 7.18 2.21
CA GLU A 152 -10.27 7.64 1.27
C GLU A 152 -9.69 8.50 0.14
N ARG A 153 -8.74 9.37 0.46
CA ARG A 153 -8.04 10.18 -0.55
C ARG A 153 -7.27 9.33 -1.54
N VAL A 154 -6.53 8.32 -1.08
CA VAL A 154 -5.74 7.41 -1.93
C VAL A 154 -6.65 6.58 -2.82
N ARG A 155 -7.74 6.03 -2.28
CA ARG A 155 -8.76 5.30 -3.05
C ARG A 155 -9.34 6.15 -4.18
N ALA A 156 -9.71 7.39 -3.88
CA ALA A 156 -10.24 8.31 -4.88
C ALA A 156 -9.23 8.60 -6.01
N LEU A 157 -7.96 8.81 -5.66
CA LEU A 157 -6.90 9.01 -6.65
C LEU A 157 -6.71 7.78 -7.54
N GLN A 158 -6.67 6.57 -6.95
CA GLN A 158 -6.52 5.33 -7.71
C GLN A 158 -7.71 5.06 -8.63
N ALA A 159 -8.93 5.31 -8.17
CA ALA A 159 -10.14 5.21 -8.98
C ALA A 159 -10.06 6.16 -10.19
N SER A 160 -9.61 7.40 -9.99
CA SER A 160 -9.46 8.38 -11.08
C SER A 160 -8.34 8.03 -12.07
N GLY A 161 -7.29 7.34 -11.61
CA GLY A 161 -6.16 6.93 -12.44
C GLY A 161 -6.44 5.69 -13.28
N ARG A 162 -7.30 4.77 -12.80
CA ARG A 162 -7.73 3.56 -13.54
C ARG A 162 -8.75 3.84 -14.64
N ALA A 163 -9.40 5.00 -14.63
CA ALA A 163 -10.39 5.39 -15.62
C ALA A 163 -9.78 6.04 -16.89
N ARG A 164 -8.44 6.12 -16.98
CA ARG A 164 -7.69 6.61 -18.14
C ARG A 164 -6.95 5.46 -18.82
#